data_AF-A0A507EL98-F1
#
_entry.id   AF-A0A507EL98-F1
#
_cell.length_a   1.000
_cell.length_b   1.000
_cell.length_c   1.000
_cell.angle_alpha   90.00
_cell.angle_beta   90.00
_cell.angle_gamma   90.00
#
_symmetry.space_group_name_H-M   'P 1'
#
loop_
_entity.id
_entity.type
_entity.pdbx_description
1 polymer ?
#
loop_
_entity_poly.entity_id
_entity_poly.type
_entity_poly.pdbx_seq_one_letter_code
_entity_poly.pdbx_strand_id
1 'polypeptide(L)'
;MSSSLTYVPVGPLSSFTSTEPFTCQKVRIAVEDDKTKSLAVFYRTDMNQFWAVNNICPHQGGALSRGSLVDIEDMGIKWGVAIVCPLHGWAFSGDTGECDTSAYVVDVHHVRVRGTGEDAVVEVSREVTNKHVGGRRRDFGGVAVE
;
A
#
# COMPACT_ATOMS: atom_id res chain seq x y z
N MET A 1 18.17 13.87 8.91
CA MET A 1 17.85 14.57 7.64
C MET A 1 16.48 14.09 7.22
N SER A 2 15.45 14.94 7.34
CA SER A 2 14.09 14.59 6.93
C SER A 2 14.06 14.56 5.40
N SER A 3 14.11 13.37 4.80
CA SER A 3 13.91 13.26 3.35
C SER A 3 12.49 13.72 3.05
N SER A 4 12.35 14.81 2.31
CA SER A 4 11.05 15.31 1.87
C SER A 4 10.42 14.26 0.94
N LEU A 5 9.25 13.75 1.30
CA LEU A 5 8.47 12.84 0.46
C LEU A 5 7.78 13.64 -0.64
N THR A 6 7.89 13.17 -1.88
CA THR A 6 7.18 13.74 -3.02
C THR A 6 5.84 13.03 -3.16
N TYR A 7 4.73 13.77 -3.18
CA TYR A 7 3.40 13.19 -3.28
C TYR A 7 2.82 13.32 -4.69
N VAL A 8 2.14 12.27 -5.14
CA VAL A 8 1.47 12.21 -6.44
C VAL A 8 -0.03 11.97 -6.20
N PRO A 9 -0.92 12.77 -6.82
CA PRO A 9 -2.36 12.53 -6.72
C PRO A 9 -2.75 11.24 -7.45
N VAL A 10 -3.57 10.41 -6.80
CA VAL A 10 -4.01 9.11 -7.35
C VAL A 10 -5.52 9.04 -7.59
N GLY A 11 -6.30 10.00 -7.09
CA GLY A 11 -7.73 10.10 -7.35
C GLY A 11 -8.47 10.92 -6.29
N PRO A 12 -9.76 11.25 -6.52
CA PRO A 12 -10.58 11.93 -5.54
C PRO A 12 -10.85 11.03 -4.33
N LEU A 13 -10.96 11.61 -3.13
CA LEU A 13 -11.24 10.90 -1.88
C LEU A 13 -12.49 10.02 -2.00
N SER A 14 -13.54 10.54 -2.66
CA SER A 14 -14.80 9.86 -2.90
C SER A 14 -14.68 8.54 -3.68
N SER A 15 -13.61 8.36 -4.47
CA SER A 15 -13.37 7.08 -5.15
C SER A 15 -12.89 5.99 -4.21
N PHE A 16 -12.22 6.35 -3.11
CA PHE A 16 -11.65 5.41 -2.15
C PHE A 16 -12.59 5.15 -0.97
N THR A 17 -13.38 6.13 -0.56
CA THR A 17 -14.30 5.98 0.58
C THR A 17 -15.56 5.22 0.17
N SER A 18 -16.07 4.34 1.04
CA SER A 18 -17.31 3.59 0.83
C SER A 18 -18.00 3.30 2.17
N THR A 19 -19.19 2.70 2.12
CA THR A 19 -19.88 2.11 3.27
C THR A 19 -19.35 0.72 3.64
N GLU A 20 -18.53 0.11 2.78
CA GLU A 20 -17.86 -1.17 3.05
C GLU A 20 -16.81 -1.02 4.16
N PRO A 21 -16.49 -2.09 4.92
CA PRO A 21 -15.51 -2.04 6.01
C PRO A 21 -14.12 -1.54 5.55
N PHE A 22 -13.73 -1.91 4.33
CA PHE A 22 -12.57 -1.38 3.66
C PHE A 22 -12.80 -1.33 2.14
N THR A 23 -12.00 -0.54 1.44
CA THR A 23 -11.89 -0.57 -0.02
C THR A 23 -10.44 -0.79 -0.43
N CYS A 24 -10.24 -1.23 -1.67
CA CYS A 24 -8.93 -1.24 -2.29
C CYS A 24 -9.01 -0.79 -3.74
N GLN A 25 -8.06 0.05 -4.15
CA GLN A 25 -7.87 0.40 -5.54
C GLN A 25 -6.43 0.15 -5.97
N LYS A 26 -6.28 -0.39 -7.18
CA LYS A 26 -5.00 -0.45 -7.87
C LYS A 26 -4.75 0.88 -8.57
N VAL A 27 -3.66 1.55 -8.22
CA VAL A 27 -3.24 2.82 -8.84
C VAL A 27 -1.88 2.65 -9.51
N ARG A 28 -1.56 3.54 -10.44
CA ARG A 28 -0.23 3.64 -11.06
C ARG A 28 0.36 5.00 -10.76
N ILE A 29 1.63 5.04 -10.35
CA ILE A 29 2.38 6.27 -10.10
C ILE A 29 3.64 6.32 -10.95
N ALA A 30 4.02 7.49 -11.43
CA ALA A 30 5.32 7.70 -12.07
C ALA A 30 6.41 7.78 -11.00
N VAL A 31 7.47 6.97 -11.15
CA VAL A 31 8.59 6.89 -10.19
C VAL A 31 9.87 7.50 -10.76
N GLU A 32 10.16 7.31 -12.05
CA GLU A 32 11.26 7.92 -12.80
C GLU A 32 10.79 8.22 -14.23
N ASP A 33 11.55 9.01 -15.01
CA ASP A 33 11.24 9.30 -16.41
C ASP A 33 11.04 7.98 -17.19
N ASP A 34 9.78 7.73 -17.57
CA ASP A 34 9.25 6.53 -18.26
C ASP A 34 9.00 5.26 -17.42
N LYS A 35 9.13 5.30 -16.09
CA LYS A 35 8.83 4.15 -15.22
C LYS A 35 7.60 4.39 -14.36
N THR A 36 6.64 3.46 -14.41
CA THR A 36 5.42 3.51 -13.58
C THR A 36 5.34 2.35 -12.60
N LYS A 37 5.06 2.62 -11.32
CA LYS A 37 4.86 1.59 -10.30
C LYS A 37 3.38 1.35 -10.06
N SER A 38 2.98 0.08 -9.96
CA SER A 38 1.61 -0.28 -9.55
C SER A 38 1.52 -0.40 -8.04
N LEU A 39 0.60 0.33 -7.42
CA LEU A 39 0.34 0.27 -5.98
C LEU A 39 -1.07 -0.25 -5.71
N ALA A 40 -1.23 -0.92 -4.58
CA ALA A 40 -2.52 -1.23 -3.97
C ALA A 40 -2.76 -0.24 -2.84
N VAL A 41 -3.79 0.59 -2.97
CA VAL A 41 -4.19 1.59 -1.98
C VAL A 41 -5.44 1.10 -1.28
N PHE A 42 -5.34 0.89 0.02
CA PHE A 42 -6.43 0.45 0.88
C PHE A 42 -6.92 1.63 1.70
N TYR A 43 -8.23 1.67 1.92
CA TYR A 43 -8.89 2.57 2.86
C TYR A 43 -9.71 1.75 3.83
N ARG A 44 -9.58 1.99 5.13
CA ARG A 44 -10.38 1.34 6.17
C ARG A 44 -11.34 2.35 6.79
N THR A 45 -12.63 2.04 6.76
CA THR A 45 -13.70 3.02 7.00
C THR A 45 -13.85 3.39 8.48
N ASP A 46 -13.70 2.44 9.39
CA ASP A 46 -13.78 2.64 10.84
C ASP A 46 -12.61 3.47 11.41
N MET A 47 -11.40 3.26 10.87
CA MET A 47 -10.19 3.98 11.25
C MET A 47 -10.02 5.31 10.49
N ASN A 48 -10.79 5.50 9.40
CA ASN A 48 -10.62 6.61 8.46
C ASN A 48 -9.14 6.78 8.03
N GLN A 49 -8.49 5.66 7.71
CA GLN A 49 -7.05 5.61 7.45
C GLN A 49 -6.74 4.86 6.15
N PHE A 50 -5.62 5.23 5.55
CA PHE A 50 -5.14 4.68 4.29
C PHE A 50 -3.83 3.93 4.47
N TRP A 51 -3.64 2.92 3.62
CA TRP A 51 -2.36 2.22 3.45
C TRP A 51 -2.09 2.06 1.96
N ALA A 52 -0.83 2.21 1.55
CA ALA A 52 -0.42 1.95 0.18
C ALA A 52 0.82 1.06 0.16
N VAL A 53 0.73 -0.03 -0.58
CA VAL A 53 1.85 -0.96 -0.77
C VAL A 53 2.08 -1.21 -2.25
N ASN A 54 3.27 -1.70 -2.61
CA ASN A 54 3.49 -2.23 -3.94
C ASN A 54 2.44 -3.32 -4.24
N ASN A 55 1.77 -3.21 -5.37
CA ASN A 55 0.70 -4.15 -5.73
C ASN A 55 1.22 -5.58 -5.97
N ILE A 56 2.50 -5.74 -6.26
CA ILE A 56 3.08 -7.05 -6.58
C ILE A 56 3.62 -7.69 -5.29
N CYS A 57 3.03 -8.82 -4.91
CA CYS A 57 3.49 -9.61 -3.77
C CYS A 57 4.92 -10.12 -4.01
N PRO A 58 5.87 -9.88 -3.09
CA PRO A 58 7.29 -10.21 -3.30
C PRO A 58 7.58 -11.73 -3.28
N HIS A 59 6.61 -12.56 -2.90
CA HIS A 59 6.77 -14.02 -2.91
C HIS A 59 6.73 -14.59 -4.35
N GLN A 60 5.59 -14.49 -5.03
CA GLN A 60 5.37 -15.06 -6.38
C GLN A 60 4.54 -14.14 -7.30
N GLY A 61 4.54 -12.83 -7.04
CA GLY A 61 3.95 -11.85 -7.95
C GLY A 61 2.42 -11.73 -7.90
N GLY A 62 1.76 -12.28 -6.88
CA GLY A 62 0.31 -12.12 -6.71
C GLY A 62 -0.11 -10.66 -6.53
N ALA A 63 -1.25 -10.27 -7.12
CA ALA A 63 -1.77 -8.90 -7.04
C ALA A 63 -2.41 -8.62 -5.67
N LEU A 64 -1.73 -7.84 -4.82
CA LEU A 64 -2.21 -7.47 -3.49
C LEU A 64 -3.48 -6.62 -3.53
N SER A 65 -3.74 -5.87 -4.60
CA SER A 65 -4.99 -5.12 -4.76
C SER A 65 -6.24 -6.03 -4.88
N ARG A 66 -6.06 -7.34 -5.06
CA ARG A 66 -7.12 -8.35 -5.04
C ARG A 66 -7.17 -9.12 -3.72
N GLY A 67 -6.33 -8.74 -2.77
CA GLY A 67 -6.27 -9.29 -1.43
C GLY A 67 -7.28 -8.64 -0.50
N SER A 68 -7.10 -8.90 0.80
CA SER A 68 -7.94 -8.36 1.87
C SER A 68 -7.11 -7.56 2.84
N LEU A 69 -7.73 -6.54 3.45
CA LEU A 69 -7.19 -5.87 4.63
C LEU A 69 -7.82 -6.53 5.86
N VAL A 70 -7.00 -7.00 6.78
CA VAL A 70 -7.45 -7.62 8.03
C VAL A 70 -6.91 -6.85 9.22
N ASP A 71 -7.75 -6.75 10.24
CA ASP A 71 -7.30 -6.31 11.55
C ASP A 71 -6.54 -7.45 12.24
N ILE A 72 -5.42 -7.12 12.85
CA ILE A 72 -4.56 -8.07 13.56
C ILE A 72 -4.15 -7.58 14.94
N GLU A 73 -4.69 -6.44 15.40
CA GLU A 73 -4.43 -5.94 16.75
C GLU A 73 -4.99 -6.90 17.82
N ASP A 74 -6.15 -7.49 17.54
CA ASP A 74 -6.82 -8.49 18.38
C ASP A 74 -6.08 -9.84 18.42
N MET A 75 -5.13 -10.08 17.52
CA MET A 75 -4.34 -11.31 17.47
C MET A 75 -3.06 -11.25 18.31
N GLY A 76 -2.86 -10.18 19.10
CA GLY A 76 -1.66 -9.98 19.91
C GLY A 76 -0.41 -9.67 19.08
N ILE A 77 -0.58 -9.33 17.81
CA ILE A 77 0.47 -8.88 16.89
C ILE A 77 0.55 -7.36 16.99
N LYS A 78 1.77 -6.80 16.99
CA LYS A 78 2.00 -5.37 17.22
C LYS A 78 1.55 -4.45 16.06
N TRP A 79 1.19 -5.01 14.90
CA TRP A 79 0.77 -4.23 13.75
C TRP A 79 -0.71 -3.85 13.86
N GLY A 80 -1.10 -2.68 13.34
CA GLY A 80 -2.51 -2.27 13.32
C GLY A 80 -3.33 -2.98 12.24
N VAL A 81 -2.74 -3.24 11.07
CA VAL A 81 -3.42 -3.93 9.95
C VAL A 81 -2.46 -4.83 9.18
N ALA A 82 -3.03 -5.87 8.54
CA ALA A 82 -2.33 -6.74 7.61
C ALA A 82 -3.03 -6.78 6.24
N ILE A 83 -2.22 -6.81 5.18
CA ILE A 83 -2.65 -7.01 3.80
C ILE A 83 -2.39 -8.47 3.44
N VAL A 84 -3.46 -9.22 3.18
CA VAL A 84 -3.40 -10.65 2.89
C VAL A 84 -3.34 -10.86 1.38
N CYS A 85 -2.26 -11.50 0.93
CA CYS A 85 -2.09 -11.86 -0.48
C CYS A 85 -3.13 -12.91 -0.89
N PRO A 86 -3.89 -12.70 -1.98
CA PRO A 86 -4.95 -13.63 -2.40
C PRO A 86 -4.42 -14.94 -2.98
N LEU A 87 -3.11 -15.04 -3.27
CA LEU A 87 -2.52 -16.22 -3.90
C LEU A 87 -2.26 -17.34 -2.89
N HIS A 88 -1.60 -17.03 -1.77
CA HIS A 88 -1.16 -18.02 -0.77
C HIS A 88 -1.54 -17.64 0.67
N GLY A 89 -2.30 -16.55 0.87
CA GLY A 89 -2.75 -16.13 2.20
C GLY A 89 -1.68 -15.49 3.09
N TRP A 90 -0.50 -15.17 2.55
CA TRP A 90 0.55 -14.51 3.35
C TRP A 90 0.13 -13.09 3.71
N ALA A 91 0.31 -12.72 4.97
CA ALA A 91 -0.04 -11.41 5.48
C ALA A 91 1.21 -10.52 5.55
N PHE A 92 1.03 -9.26 5.15
CA PHE A 92 2.06 -8.23 5.21
C PHE A 92 1.59 -7.07 6.07
N SER A 93 2.42 -6.57 6.97
CA SER A 93 2.13 -5.35 7.75
C SER A 93 1.81 -4.18 6.81
N GLY A 94 0.71 -3.48 7.04
CA GLY A 94 0.40 -2.25 6.30
C GLY A 94 1.42 -1.13 6.56
N ASP A 95 2.05 -1.13 7.73
CA ASP A 95 2.93 -0.04 8.18
C ASP A 95 4.41 -0.35 7.89
N THR A 96 4.87 -1.56 8.22
CA THR A 96 6.28 -1.95 8.04
C THR A 96 6.54 -2.72 6.75
N GLY A 97 5.49 -3.31 6.17
CA GLY A 97 5.58 -4.18 5.00
C GLY A 97 6.10 -5.59 5.31
N GLU A 98 6.43 -5.91 6.56
CA GLU A 98 6.97 -7.22 6.95
C GLU A 98 5.95 -8.32 6.77
N CYS A 99 6.39 -9.47 6.28
CA CYS A 99 5.57 -10.67 6.20
C CYS A 99 5.55 -11.41 7.53
N ASP A 100 4.39 -11.92 7.92
CA ASP A 100 4.19 -12.71 9.13
C ASP A 100 4.91 -14.06 9.12
N THR A 101 5.02 -14.68 7.94
CA THR A 101 5.41 -16.08 7.74
C THR A 101 6.80 -16.23 7.11
N SER A 102 7.45 -15.12 6.75
CA SER A 102 8.70 -15.18 5.99
C SER A 102 9.53 -13.89 6.11
N ALA A 103 10.79 -13.95 5.64
CA ALA A 103 11.66 -12.78 5.59
C ALA A 103 11.36 -11.83 4.41
N TYR A 104 10.22 -11.96 3.73
CA TYR A 104 9.84 -11.04 2.66
C TYR A 104 9.26 -9.74 3.22
N VAL A 105 9.49 -8.65 2.50
CA VAL A 105 8.96 -7.33 2.84
C VAL A 105 8.36 -6.71 1.58
N VAL A 106 7.15 -6.16 1.69
CA VAL A 106 6.53 -5.34 0.64
C VAL A 106 6.89 -3.87 0.85
N ASP A 107 7.11 -3.15 -0.25
CA ASP A 107 7.34 -1.70 -0.20
C ASP A 107 6.06 -0.99 0.28
N VAL A 108 6.21 -0.12 1.27
CA VAL A 108 5.13 0.71 1.83
C VAL A 108 5.34 2.15 1.38
N HIS A 109 4.26 2.80 0.97
CA HIS A 109 4.21 4.20 0.59
C HIS A 109 3.32 4.98 1.56
N HIS A 110 3.66 6.24 1.82
CA HIS A 110 2.83 7.10 2.64
C HIS A 110 1.62 7.57 1.85
N VAL A 111 0.44 7.60 2.48
CA VAL A 111 -0.79 8.14 1.89
C VAL A 111 -1.22 9.36 2.69
N ARG A 112 -1.66 10.41 2.00
CA ARG A 112 -2.29 11.56 2.63
C ARG A 112 -3.50 12.01 1.83
N VAL A 113 -4.39 12.73 2.48
CA VAL A 113 -5.48 13.46 1.83
C VAL A 113 -5.11 14.94 1.77
N ARG A 114 -5.19 15.52 0.58
CA ARG A 114 -4.98 16.96 0.37
C ARG A 114 -6.33 17.61 0.05
N GLY A 115 -6.64 18.70 0.75
CA GLY A 115 -7.91 19.43 0.59
C GLY A 115 -9.00 18.95 1.55
N THR A 116 -10.21 19.46 1.37
CA THR A 116 -11.38 19.19 2.22
C THR A 116 -12.65 19.13 1.37
N GLY A 117 -13.65 18.38 1.81
CA GLY A 117 -14.94 18.29 1.11
C GLY A 117 -14.84 17.54 -0.22
N GLU A 118 -15.62 17.95 -1.20
CA GLU A 118 -15.74 17.28 -2.51
C GLU A 118 -14.46 17.34 -3.34
N ASP A 119 -13.61 18.35 -3.12
CA ASP A 119 -12.33 18.54 -3.82
C ASP A 119 -11.15 17.80 -3.15
N ALA A 120 -11.39 17.01 -2.11
CA ALA A 120 -10.34 16.26 -1.42
C ALA A 120 -9.74 15.20 -2.35
N VAL A 121 -8.41 15.15 -2.40
CA VAL A 121 -7.64 14.23 -3.27
C VAL A 121 -6.76 13.33 -2.42
N VAL A 122 -6.71 12.05 -2.74
CA VAL A 122 -5.77 11.09 -2.16
C VAL A 122 -4.44 11.21 -2.91
N GLU A 123 -3.36 11.38 -2.16
CA GLU A 123 -2.00 11.45 -2.69
C GLU A 123 -1.12 10.37 -2.04
N VAL A 124 -0.24 9.78 -2.83
CA VAL A 124 0.70 8.74 -2.37
C VAL A 124 2.13 9.23 -2.57
N SER A 125 3.03 8.92 -1.63
CA SER A 125 4.44 9.25 -1.78
C SER A 125 5.09 8.44 -2.91
N ARG A 126 5.94 9.08 -3.70
CA ARG A 126 6.74 8.38 -4.73
C ARG A 126 7.76 7.45 -4.09
N GLU A 127 8.37 7.92 -3.01
CA GLU A 127 9.36 7.19 -2.25
C GLU A 127 8.68 6.23 -1.28
N VAL A 128 9.29 5.05 -1.10
CA VAL A 128 8.87 4.09 -0.07
C VAL A 128 9.34 4.57 1.31
N THR A 129 8.51 4.41 2.33
CA THR A 129 8.79 4.85 3.71
C THR A 129 9.53 3.81 4.54
N ASN A 130 9.40 2.54 4.17
CA ASN A 130 9.97 1.42 4.92
C ASN A 130 11.37 1.00 4.42
N LYS A 131 12.16 1.87 3.78
CA LYS A 131 13.52 1.55 3.27
C LYS A 131 14.47 0.99 4.33
N HIS A 132 14.24 1.35 5.59
CA HIS A 132 15.04 0.92 6.73
C HIS A 132 14.69 -0.49 7.22
N VAL A 133 13.56 -1.06 6.78
CA VAL A 133 13.13 -2.42 7.14
C VAL A 133 13.88 -3.43 6.27
N GLY A 134 14.68 -4.28 6.91
CA GLY A 134 15.44 -5.33 6.24
C GLY A 134 14.55 -6.50 5.82
N GLY A 135 14.88 -7.14 4.70
CA GLY A 135 14.16 -8.31 4.21
C GLY A 135 14.26 -8.47 2.70
N ARG A 136 13.73 -9.59 2.19
CA ARG A 136 13.70 -9.91 0.77
C ARG A 136 12.60 -9.11 0.10
N ARG A 137 12.98 -8.16 -0.75
CA ARG A 137 12.07 -7.41 -1.61
C ARG A 137 12.15 -7.97 -3.02
N ARG A 138 11.01 -8.18 -3.65
CA ARG A 138 10.91 -8.49 -5.08
C ARG A 138 9.70 -7.75 -5.62
N ASP A 139 9.88 -7.10 -6.75
CA ASP A 139 8.80 -6.43 -7.45
C ASP A 139 8.58 -7.01 -8.85
N PHE A 140 9.33 -8.05 -9.23
CA PHE A 140 9.26 -8.74 -10.53
C PHE A 140 9.31 -7.79 -11.73
N GLY A 141 10.08 -6.72 -11.59
CA GLY A 141 10.17 -5.68 -12.59
C GLY A 141 9.48 -4.40 -12.14
N GLY A 142 8.45 -4.45 -11.27
CA GLY A 142 7.83 -3.36 -10.49
C GLY A 142 7.29 -2.15 -11.26
N VAL A 143 7.76 -2.02 -12.47
CA VAL A 143 7.58 -1.04 -13.49
C VAL A 143 6.63 -1.72 -14.46
N ALA A 144 5.42 -1.19 -14.63
CA ALA A 144 4.66 -1.55 -15.81
C ALA A 144 5.45 -0.98 -16.99
N VAL A 145 6.30 -1.81 -17.60
CA VAL A 145 6.77 -1.57 -18.96
C VAL A 145 5.55 -1.68 -19.86
N GLU A 146 5.40 -0.69 -20.75
CA GLU A 146 4.21 -0.42 -21.56
C GLU A 146 3.58 -1.66 -22.22
#